data_AF-A0A543PAG4-F1
#
_entry.id   AF-A0A543PAG4-F1
#
_cell.length_a   1.000
_cell.length_b   1.000
_cell.length_c   1.000
_cell.angle_alpha   90.00
_cell.angle_beta   90.00
_cell.angle_gamma   90.00
#
_symmetry.space_group_name_H-M   'P 1'
#
loop_
_entity.id
_entity.type
_entity.pdbx_description
1 polymer ?
#
loop_
_entity_poly.entity_id
_entity_poly.type
_entity_poly.pdbx_seq_one_letter_code
_entity_poly.pdbx_strand_id
1 'polypeptide(L)'
;MTTSTQTPALAPDERPERPRGRRVLAALAGLLAAAVALGVAELVAGFVGPASSPVIAVGDAAITLTPEAVKAFAIRTFGENDKIALVVGTLVAIALYALAVGLVGLRNRRLGVLGIALFGAIGVLAALTRPAGGPLDALPSLLGAAAGIAALLALLAPLTVAVVPPAEQPPPAPGDHADERIVERLREVLGSGDRKGAGLDRRRFFLTSGVALGAAAVTGGGGRLLQQRFDVAGDRAALALPAPASPAEPLPPGADLSDEIDGLTPLFTDNGEFYRVDTAITVPRIRPADYRLEMAGMFDSPRSYTLADLFERDDLIERDITLTCVSNEVGGGLAGTARWIGVPLAALLEENGIRSGSDQLLCRSEDGMTIGAPTRNALEVEDAMLAFGMNGEPLPVEHGFPVRMIIPGLYGYVSACKWLVRIDATTFDAVDAYWTERDWAAEGPIKVASRIDTPAPLREFPAGRRAIAGMAWAQTRGISRVEVRVDEEDWAEAELSPQVDADLWRQWVLPYDFAPGRHQVTVRATGADGEVQTEERAAPFPAGSSGWHSIQVVAG
;
A
#
# COMPACT_ATOMS: atom_id res chain seq x y z
N MET A 1 0.01 92.21 17.69
CA MET A 1 -1.33 91.60 17.57
C MET A 1 -1.16 90.22 16.98
N THR A 2 -1.34 89.23 17.82
CA THR A 2 -1.14 87.80 17.64
C THR A 2 -2.45 87.15 17.20
N THR A 3 -2.45 86.41 16.09
CA THR A 3 -3.49 85.40 15.83
C THR A 3 -2.97 84.31 14.89
N SER A 4 -2.39 83.30 15.54
CA SER A 4 -2.44 81.85 15.29
C SER A 4 -2.37 81.30 13.86
N THR A 5 -1.20 80.76 13.54
CA THR A 5 -0.97 79.71 12.54
C THR A 5 -1.58 78.39 13.03
N GLN A 6 -2.41 77.72 12.24
CA GLN A 6 -2.84 76.35 12.50
C GLN A 6 -2.50 75.51 11.26
N THR A 7 -1.44 74.72 11.35
CA THR A 7 -1.04 73.74 10.35
C THR A 7 -1.96 72.51 10.44
N PRO A 8 -2.67 72.09 9.38
CA PRO A 8 -3.31 70.79 9.36
C PRO A 8 -2.25 69.70 9.15
N ALA A 9 -2.34 68.64 9.96
CA ALA A 9 -1.44 67.51 10.01
C ALA A 9 -1.31 66.76 8.67
N LEU A 10 -0.08 66.33 8.35
CA LEU A 10 0.20 65.30 7.36
C LEU A 10 -0.64 64.05 7.67
N ALA A 11 -1.60 63.74 6.79
CA ALA A 11 -2.27 62.44 6.80
C ALA A 11 -1.27 61.33 6.42
N PRO A 12 -1.35 60.15 7.05
CA PRO A 12 -0.40 59.07 6.82
C PRO A 12 -0.50 58.53 5.38
N ASP A 13 0.65 58.35 4.76
CA ASP A 13 0.84 57.69 3.47
C ASP A 13 0.35 56.22 3.54
N GLU A 14 -0.92 55.98 3.20
CA GLU A 14 -1.47 54.63 3.03
C GLU A 14 -0.84 53.98 1.80
N ARG A 15 0.30 53.33 2.00
CA ARG A 15 0.91 52.47 0.98
C ARG A 15 -0.08 51.38 0.56
N PRO A 16 -0.33 51.17 -0.74
CA PRO A 16 -1.28 50.17 -1.20
C PRO A 16 -0.78 48.74 -0.90
N GLU A 17 -1.48 48.03 0.01
CA GLU A 17 -1.34 46.60 0.28
C GLU A 17 -1.77 45.72 -0.92
N ARG A 18 -1.11 45.84 -2.08
CA ARG A 18 -1.52 45.16 -3.32
C ARG A 18 -0.77 43.86 -3.73
N PRO A 19 0.44 43.51 -3.22
CA PRO A 19 1.13 42.31 -3.71
C PRO A 19 0.77 40.99 -3.01
N ARG A 20 0.27 41.02 -1.75
CA ARG A 20 0.02 39.78 -0.97
C ARG A 20 -1.23 39.02 -1.42
N GLY A 21 -2.34 39.70 -1.69
CA GLY A 21 -3.60 39.05 -2.09
C GLY A 21 -3.53 38.31 -3.44
N ARG A 22 -2.81 38.86 -4.42
CA ARG A 22 -2.65 38.21 -5.75
C ARG A 22 -1.83 36.92 -5.67
N ARG A 23 -0.82 36.87 -4.79
CA ARG A 23 -0.01 35.65 -4.59
C ARG A 23 -0.83 34.53 -3.96
N VAL A 24 -1.68 34.85 -2.98
CA VAL A 24 -2.59 33.87 -2.37
C VAL A 24 -3.58 33.30 -3.39
N LEU A 25 -4.20 34.16 -4.22
CA LEU A 25 -5.13 33.70 -5.26
C LEU A 25 -4.42 32.86 -6.34
N ALA A 26 -3.19 33.20 -6.70
CA ALA A 26 -2.40 32.40 -7.64
C ALA A 26 -2.00 31.04 -7.06
N ALA A 27 -1.66 30.97 -5.78
CA ALA A 27 -1.40 29.72 -5.08
C ALA A 27 -2.66 28.83 -5.06
N LEU A 28 -3.82 29.41 -4.75
CA LEU A 28 -5.11 28.72 -4.82
C LEU A 28 -5.46 28.26 -6.24
N ALA A 29 -5.15 29.08 -7.26
CA ALA A 29 -5.33 28.70 -8.66
C ALA A 29 -4.52 27.45 -9.03
N GLY A 30 -3.30 27.33 -8.51
CA GLY A 30 -2.47 26.14 -8.65
C GLY A 30 -3.11 24.89 -8.02
N LEU A 31 -3.59 25.00 -6.78
CA LEU A 31 -4.29 23.90 -6.10
C LEU A 31 -5.56 23.47 -6.84
N LEU A 32 -6.38 24.42 -7.29
CA LEU A 32 -7.60 24.14 -8.03
C LEU A 32 -7.32 23.49 -9.39
N ALA A 33 -6.28 23.94 -10.09
CA ALA A 33 -5.84 23.31 -11.33
C ALA A 33 -5.39 21.86 -11.11
N ALA A 34 -4.67 21.59 -10.02
CA ALA A 34 -4.30 20.23 -9.64
C ALA A 34 -5.52 19.36 -9.29
N ALA A 35 -6.50 19.91 -8.56
CA ALA A 35 -7.75 19.20 -8.24
C ALA A 35 -8.54 18.84 -9.51
N VAL A 36 -8.63 19.74 -10.49
CA VAL A 36 -9.24 19.45 -11.80
C VAL A 36 -8.45 18.40 -12.56
N ALA A 37 -7.12 18.51 -12.58
CA ALA A 37 -6.26 17.54 -13.25
C ALA A 37 -6.46 16.12 -12.69
N LEU A 38 -6.43 15.99 -11.37
CA LEU A 38 -6.66 14.72 -10.68
C LEU A 38 -8.08 14.21 -10.87
N GLY A 39 -9.10 15.06 -10.73
CA GLY A 39 -10.50 14.65 -10.94
C GLY A 39 -10.77 14.10 -12.34
N VAL A 40 -10.23 14.76 -13.37
CA VAL A 40 -10.32 14.27 -14.76
C VAL A 40 -9.53 12.98 -14.94
N ALA A 41 -8.31 12.90 -14.38
CA ALA A 41 -7.51 11.70 -14.48
C ALA A 41 -8.19 10.49 -13.81
N GLU A 42 -8.74 10.65 -12.59
CA GLU A 42 -9.48 9.61 -11.88
C GLU A 42 -10.73 9.17 -12.63
N LEU A 43 -11.43 10.10 -13.29
CA LEU A 43 -12.56 9.76 -14.15
C LEU A 43 -12.14 8.87 -15.32
N VAL A 44 -11.05 9.23 -16.00
CA VAL A 44 -10.50 8.45 -17.13
C VAL A 44 -9.98 7.10 -16.63
N ALA A 45 -9.30 7.06 -15.48
CA ALA A 45 -8.85 5.82 -14.85
C ALA A 45 -10.03 4.89 -14.49
N GLY A 46 -11.18 5.46 -14.10
CA GLY A 46 -12.42 4.70 -13.93
C GLY A 46 -12.85 3.93 -15.18
N PHE A 47 -12.48 4.39 -16.40
CA PHE A 47 -12.75 3.69 -17.67
C PHE A 47 -11.65 2.71 -18.09
N VAL A 48 -10.39 3.02 -17.81
CA VAL A 48 -9.23 2.22 -18.22
C VAL A 48 -8.94 1.09 -17.21
N GLY A 49 -8.87 1.43 -15.93
CA GLY A 49 -8.58 0.51 -14.83
C GLY A 49 -8.08 1.26 -13.59
N PRO A 50 -8.36 0.80 -12.36
CA PRO A 50 -7.98 1.51 -11.14
C PRO A 50 -6.49 1.80 -11.04
N ALA A 51 -5.66 0.85 -11.49
CA ALA A 51 -4.21 0.94 -11.42
C ALA A 51 -3.60 1.97 -12.41
N SER A 52 -4.40 2.49 -13.36
CA SER A 52 -3.98 3.56 -14.29
C SER A 52 -4.08 4.97 -13.69
N SER A 53 -4.59 5.11 -12.46
CA SER A 53 -4.60 6.40 -11.75
C SER A 53 -3.17 6.97 -11.67
N PRO A 54 -2.95 8.25 -12.01
CA PRO A 54 -1.63 8.86 -11.94
C PRO A 54 -1.05 8.88 -10.52
N VAL A 55 -1.91 8.98 -9.49
CA VAL A 55 -1.46 8.98 -8.09
C VAL A 55 -0.91 7.61 -7.72
N ILE A 56 -1.61 6.55 -8.13
CA ILE A 56 -1.19 5.16 -7.88
C ILE A 56 0.07 4.84 -8.68
N ALA A 57 0.08 5.13 -9.99
CA ALA A 57 1.23 4.84 -10.85
C ALA A 57 2.51 5.56 -10.40
N VAL A 58 2.42 6.84 -10.02
CA VAL A 58 3.57 7.58 -9.47
C VAL A 58 3.99 7.03 -8.11
N GLY A 59 3.04 6.62 -7.27
CA GLY A 59 3.32 5.92 -6.02
C GLY A 59 4.09 4.62 -6.24
N ASP A 60 3.64 3.76 -7.16
CA ASP A 60 4.28 2.47 -7.47
C ASP A 60 5.71 2.67 -7.99
N ALA A 61 5.89 3.66 -8.88
CA ALA A 61 7.21 4.03 -9.38
C ALA A 61 8.12 4.54 -8.25
N ALA A 62 7.59 5.35 -7.33
CA ALA A 62 8.35 5.83 -6.18
C ALA A 62 8.78 4.67 -5.26
N ILE A 63 7.90 3.70 -4.97
CA ILE A 63 8.25 2.49 -4.20
C ILE A 63 9.35 1.71 -4.92
N THR A 64 9.23 1.52 -6.22
CA THR A 64 10.16 0.70 -7.01
C THR A 64 11.57 1.29 -7.02
N LEU A 65 11.69 2.63 -7.08
CA LEU A 65 12.96 3.37 -7.11
C LEU A 65 13.54 3.64 -5.73
N THR A 66 12.77 3.44 -4.65
CA THR A 66 13.22 3.76 -3.29
C THR A 66 14.21 2.69 -2.78
N PRO A 67 15.39 3.08 -2.28
CA PRO A 67 16.35 2.14 -1.70
C PRO A 67 15.80 1.37 -0.51
N GLU A 68 16.24 0.13 -0.32
CA GLU A 68 15.72 -0.79 0.72
C GLU A 68 15.85 -0.22 2.14
N ALA A 69 16.94 0.49 2.44
CA ALA A 69 17.13 1.13 3.75
C ALA A 69 16.02 2.14 4.09
N VAL A 70 15.48 2.83 3.09
CA VAL A 70 14.40 3.82 3.26
C VAL A 70 13.06 3.11 3.43
N LYS A 71 12.81 2.01 2.70
CA LYS A 71 11.62 1.15 2.89
C LYS A 71 11.61 0.54 4.29
N ALA A 72 12.73 -0.06 4.70
CA ALA A 72 12.89 -0.61 6.04
C ALA A 72 12.67 0.44 7.13
N PHE A 73 13.16 1.67 6.93
CA PHE A 73 12.85 2.78 7.85
C PHE A 73 11.36 3.10 7.90
N ALA A 74 10.68 3.17 6.75
CA ALA A 74 9.26 3.46 6.69
C ALA A 74 8.43 2.36 7.37
N ILE A 75 8.71 1.09 7.08
CA ILE A 75 8.03 -0.07 7.68
C ILE A 75 8.24 -0.08 9.20
N ARG A 76 9.47 0.14 9.70
CA ARG A 76 9.72 0.22 11.14
C ARG A 76 8.98 1.38 11.82
N THR A 77 8.79 2.50 11.11
CA THR A 77 8.20 3.72 11.69
C THR A 77 6.68 3.68 11.65
N PHE A 78 6.09 3.17 10.56
CA PHE A 78 4.66 3.25 10.28
C PHE A 78 3.95 1.89 10.35
N GLY A 79 4.67 0.78 10.49
CA GLY A 79 4.11 -0.58 10.55
C GLY A 79 3.32 -0.93 9.29
N GLU A 80 2.17 -1.58 9.47
CA GLU A 80 1.23 -1.93 8.38
C GLU A 80 0.61 -0.71 7.66
N ASN A 81 0.79 0.49 8.19
CA ASN A 81 0.27 1.74 7.62
C ASN A 81 1.26 2.47 6.71
N ASP A 82 2.41 1.86 6.37
CA ASP A 82 3.44 2.43 5.50
C ASP A 82 2.89 2.94 4.16
N LYS A 83 1.97 2.20 3.54
CA LYS A 83 1.29 2.59 2.28
C LYS A 83 0.40 3.82 2.46
N ILE A 84 -0.33 3.90 3.57
CA ILE A 84 -1.17 5.07 3.87
C ILE A 84 -0.26 6.29 4.05
N ALA A 85 0.86 6.15 4.77
CA ALA A 85 1.84 7.22 4.94
C ALA A 85 2.43 7.68 3.59
N LEU A 86 2.74 6.76 2.68
CA LEU A 86 3.21 7.08 1.33
C LEU A 86 2.16 7.86 0.52
N VAL A 87 0.90 7.40 0.53
CA VAL A 87 -0.20 8.07 -0.21
C VAL A 87 -0.41 9.48 0.34
N VAL A 88 -0.50 9.64 1.67
CA VAL A 88 -0.67 10.94 2.31
C VAL A 88 0.53 11.86 2.02
N GLY A 89 1.75 11.34 2.12
CA GLY A 89 2.98 12.08 1.82
C GLY A 89 3.02 12.57 0.36
N THR A 90 2.61 11.71 -0.58
CA THR A 90 2.52 12.05 -2.00
C THR A 90 1.48 13.14 -2.25
N LEU A 91 0.30 13.06 -1.64
CA LEU A 91 -0.74 14.09 -1.76
C LEU A 91 -0.28 15.44 -1.22
N VAL A 92 0.44 15.46 -0.10
CA VAL A 92 1.04 16.68 0.45
C VAL A 92 2.08 17.27 -0.50
N ALA A 93 2.96 16.43 -1.06
CA ALA A 93 3.96 16.87 -2.02
C ALA A 93 3.33 17.47 -3.28
N ILE A 94 2.28 16.84 -3.82
CA ILE A 94 1.50 17.34 -4.96
C ILE A 94 0.86 18.70 -4.63
N ALA A 95 0.27 18.85 -3.43
CA ALA A 95 -0.34 20.12 -3.01
C ALA A 95 0.71 21.25 -2.92
N LEU A 96 1.88 20.99 -2.35
CA LEU A 96 2.98 21.96 -2.27
C LEU A 96 3.52 22.32 -3.66
N TYR A 97 3.68 21.33 -4.54
CA TYR A 97 4.07 21.55 -5.92
C TYR A 97 3.05 22.41 -6.68
N ALA A 98 1.76 22.10 -6.53
CA ALA A 98 0.66 22.85 -7.15
C ALA A 98 0.63 24.32 -6.68
N LEU A 99 0.83 24.57 -5.38
CA LEU A 99 0.98 25.92 -4.83
C LEU A 99 2.13 26.68 -5.51
N ALA A 100 3.30 26.04 -5.65
CA ALA A 100 4.46 26.62 -6.31
C ALA A 100 4.22 26.91 -7.80
N VAL A 101 3.61 25.98 -8.53
CA VAL A 101 3.23 26.15 -9.94
C VAL A 101 2.28 27.33 -10.12
N GLY A 102 1.30 27.49 -9.23
CA GLY A 102 0.39 28.63 -9.23
C GLY A 102 1.13 29.96 -9.06
N LEU A 103 2.05 30.02 -8.08
CA LEU A 103 2.87 31.21 -7.81
C LEU A 103 3.83 31.56 -8.96
N VAL A 104 4.48 30.56 -9.56
CA VAL A 104 5.38 30.73 -10.71
C VAL A 104 4.59 31.10 -11.96
N GLY A 105 3.41 30.49 -12.17
CA GLY A 105 2.51 30.78 -13.28
C GLY A 105 2.01 32.22 -13.29
N LEU A 106 1.84 32.84 -12.11
CA LEU A 106 1.55 34.28 -11.99
C LEU A 106 2.68 35.15 -12.56
N ARG A 107 3.93 34.71 -12.40
CA ARG A 107 5.12 35.43 -12.87
C ARG A 107 5.40 35.17 -14.35
N ASN A 108 5.26 33.91 -14.79
CA ASN A 108 5.43 33.49 -16.16
C ASN A 108 4.50 32.31 -16.46
N ARG A 109 3.43 32.57 -17.24
CA ARG A 109 2.43 31.56 -17.60
C ARG A 109 3.05 30.33 -18.27
N ARG A 110 4.11 30.49 -19.08
CA ARG A 110 4.77 29.37 -19.76
C ARG A 110 5.41 28.41 -18.74
N LEU A 111 6.01 28.95 -17.68
CA LEU A 111 6.60 28.12 -16.62
C LEU A 111 5.53 27.40 -15.79
N GLY A 112 4.37 28.03 -15.56
CA GLY A 112 3.24 27.35 -14.91
C GLY A 112 2.71 26.18 -15.74
N VAL A 113 2.54 26.38 -17.06
CA VAL A 113 2.14 25.32 -17.99
C VAL A 113 3.17 24.20 -18.06
N LEU A 114 4.46 24.56 -18.17
CA LEU A 114 5.56 23.59 -18.16
C LEU A 114 5.60 22.77 -16.88
N GLY A 115 5.25 23.36 -15.73
CA GLY A 115 5.13 22.63 -14.46
C GLY A 115 4.06 21.54 -14.50
N ILE A 116 2.84 21.87 -14.92
CA ILE A 116 1.77 20.86 -15.03
C ILE A 116 2.11 19.81 -16.11
N ALA A 117 2.67 20.24 -17.24
CA ALA A 117 3.10 19.34 -18.31
C ALA A 117 4.18 18.35 -17.84
N LEU A 118 5.15 18.83 -17.05
CA LEU A 118 6.19 17.98 -16.45
C LEU A 118 5.58 16.94 -15.52
N PHE A 119 4.66 17.35 -14.64
CA PHE A 119 3.97 16.40 -13.75
C PHE A 119 3.16 15.36 -14.52
N GLY A 120 2.45 15.78 -15.57
CA GLY A 120 1.75 14.88 -16.49
C GLY A 120 2.70 13.89 -17.18
N ALA A 121 3.87 14.37 -17.63
CA ALA A 121 4.89 13.52 -18.25
C ALA A 121 5.46 12.49 -17.26
N ILE A 122 5.68 12.87 -16.00
CA ILE A 122 6.08 11.94 -14.93
C ILE A 122 4.99 10.88 -14.73
N GLY A 123 3.72 11.27 -14.68
CA GLY A 123 2.60 10.33 -14.56
C GLY A 123 2.48 9.37 -15.75
N VAL A 124 2.74 9.85 -16.97
CA VAL A 124 2.80 8.99 -18.17
C VAL A 124 3.97 8.03 -18.10
N LEU A 125 5.16 8.52 -17.77
CA LEU A 125 6.35 7.68 -17.66
C LEU A 125 6.12 6.59 -16.62
N ALA A 126 5.65 6.95 -15.43
CA ALA A 126 5.34 6.03 -14.35
C ALA A 126 4.33 4.94 -14.77
N ALA A 127 3.26 5.34 -15.47
CA ALA A 127 2.25 4.41 -15.97
C ALA A 127 2.80 3.45 -17.05
N LEU A 128 3.73 3.91 -17.89
CA LEU A 128 4.31 3.09 -18.97
C LEU A 128 5.47 2.21 -18.50
N THR A 129 6.19 2.60 -17.45
CA THR A 129 7.33 1.84 -16.91
C THR A 129 6.91 0.80 -15.87
N ARG A 130 5.63 0.77 -15.48
CA ARG A 130 5.14 -0.22 -14.51
C ARG A 130 5.15 -1.63 -15.15
N PRO A 131 5.42 -2.70 -14.38
CA PRO A 131 5.47 -4.07 -14.93
C PRO A 131 4.18 -4.51 -15.65
N ALA A 132 3.01 -4.08 -15.17
CA ALA A 132 1.71 -4.33 -15.80
C ALA A 132 1.22 -3.18 -16.73
N GLY A 133 2.13 -2.35 -17.25
CA GLY A 133 1.84 -1.13 -18.00
C GLY A 133 1.39 -1.34 -19.44
N GLY A 134 0.19 -0.90 -19.78
CA GLY A 134 -0.31 -0.81 -21.15
C GLY A 134 -0.22 0.62 -21.71
N PRO A 135 -0.21 0.81 -23.05
CA PRO A 135 -0.21 2.15 -23.66
C PRO A 135 -1.41 3.02 -23.25
N LEU A 136 -2.54 2.39 -22.92
CA LEU A 136 -3.76 3.08 -22.46
C LEU A 136 -3.63 3.66 -21.05
N ASP A 137 -2.70 3.14 -20.23
CA ASP A 137 -2.48 3.62 -18.86
C ASP A 137 -1.89 5.04 -18.82
N ALA A 138 -1.37 5.55 -19.95
CA ALA A 138 -0.92 6.93 -20.09
C ALA A 138 -2.09 7.94 -20.22
N LEU A 139 -3.29 7.49 -20.63
CA LEU A 139 -4.41 8.38 -20.93
C LEU A 139 -4.89 9.21 -19.73
N PRO A 140 -5.05 8.65 -18.51
CA PRO A 140 -5.40 9.43 -17.32
C PRO A 140 -4.43 10.59 -17.06
N SER A 141 -3.13 10.33 -17.11
CA SER A 141 -2.08 11.33 -16.88
C SER A 141 -2.08 12.43 -17.96
N LEU A 142 -2.24 12.05 -19.22
CA LEU A 142 -2.28 12.99 -20.35
C LEU A 142 -3.52 13.91 -20.30
N LEU A 143 -4.71 13.31 -20.15
CA LEU A 143 -5.97 14.05 -20.16
C LEU A 143 -6.13 14.90 -18.88
N GLY A 144 -5.69 14.37 -17.73
CA GLY A 144 -5.59 15.13 -16.49
C GLY A 144 -4.67 16.34 -16.62
N ALA A 145 -3.47 16.17 -17.18
CA ALA A 145 -2.54 17.29 -17.39
C ALA A 145 -3.11 18.35 -18.34
N ALA A 146 -3.74 17.93 -19.45
CA ALA A 146 -4.38 18.85 -20.39
C ALA A 146 -5.50 19.67 -19.70
N ALA A 147 -6.35 19.01 -18.90
CA ALA A 147 -7.40 19.68 -18.14
C ALA A 147 -6.84 20.63 -17.06
N GLY A 148 -5.78 20.21 -16.35
CA GLY A 148 -5.07 21.04 -15.38
C GLY A 148 -4.45 22.29 -15.99
N ILE A 149 -3.81 22.16 -17.15
CA ILE A 149 -3.25 23.29 -17.91
C ILE A 149 -4.36 24.27 -18.30
N ALA A 150 -5.47 23.77 -18.84
CA ALA A 150 -6.61 24.61 -19.21
C ALA A 150 -7.18 25.34 -17.98
N ALA A 151 -7.35 24.65 -16.86
CA ALA A 151 -7.83 25.22 -15.60
C ALA A 151 -6.87 26.30 -15.05
N LEU A 152 -5.57 26.03 -15.03
CA LEU A 152 -4.57 26.99 -14.55
C LEU A 152 -4.60 28.28 -15.38
N LEU A 153 -4.62 28.15 -16.71
CA LEU A 153 -4.65 29.31 -17.61
C LEU A 153 -5.94 30.14 -17.43
N ALA A 154 -7.09 29.47 -17.26
CA ALA A 154 -8.36 30.13 -17.01
C ALA A 154 -8.39 30.86 -15.65
N LEU A 155 -7.83 30.26 -14.60
CA LEU A 155 -7.80 30.84 -13.25
C LEU A 155 -6.77 31.98 -13.11
N LEU A 156 -5.66 31.93 -13.84
CA LEU A 156 -4.64 32.98 -13.84
C LEU A 156 -4.96 34.14 -14.78
N ALA A 157 -5.79 33.94 -15.81
CA ALA A 157 -6.21 34.98 -16.75
C ALA A 157 -6.75 36.26 -16.08
N PRO A 158 -7.72 36.21 -15.13
CA PRO A 158 -8.22 37.41 -14.46
C PRO A 158 -7.20 38.07 -13.52
N LEU A 159 -6.13 37.37 -13.12
CA LEU A 159 -5.12 37.91 -12.20
C LEU A 159 -4.01 38.71 -12.91
N THR A 160 -3.96 38.66 -14.24
CA THR A 160 -2.82 39.13 -15.05
C THR A 160 -3.21 40.18 -16.10
N VAL A 161 -4.49 40.55 -16.20
CA VAL A 161 -4.92 41.70 -17.01
C VAL A 161 -4.42 42.99 -16.32
N ALA A 162 -3.61 43.77 -17.03
CA ALA A 162 -3.13 45.06 -16.55
C ALA A 162 -4.27 46.10 -16.60
N VAL A 163 -4.50 46.79 -15.47
CA VAL A 163 -5.31 48.01 -15.45
C VAL A 163 -4.53 49.08 -16.20
N VAL A 164 -5.09 49.63 -17.27
CA VAL A 164 -4.50 50.76 -18.01
C VAL A 164 -4.66 52.02 -17.13
N PRO A 165 -3.57 52.69 -16.71
CA PRO A 165 -3.71 53.93 -15.95
C PRO A 165 -4.26 55.05 -16.85
N PRO A 166 -5.12 55.95 -16.34
CA PRO A 166 -5.59 57.09 -17.12
C PRO A 166 -4.42 58.00 -17.50
N ALA A 167 -4.39 58.47 -18.74
CA ALA A 167 -3.36 59.38 -19.23
C ALA A 167 -3.36 60.70 -18.46
N GLU A 168 -2.17 61.14 -18.03
CA GLU A 168 -1.93 62.36 -17.26
C GLU A 168 -2.20 63.60 -18.12
N GLN A 169 -3.16 64.45 -17.72
CA GLN A 169 -3.45 65.71 -18.41
C GLN A 169 -2.54 66.84 -17.89
N PRO A 170 -2.04 67.75 -18.75
CA PRO A 170 -1.16 68.85 -18.34
C PRO A 170 -1.87 69.85 -17.40
N PRO A 171 -1.11 70.59 -16.57
CA PRO A 171 -1.67 71.42 -15.51
C PRO A 171 -2.48 72.61 -16.08
N PRO A 172 -3.56 73.04 -15.38
CA PRO A 172 -4.46 74.07 -15.86
C PRO A 172 -3.82 75.47 -15.82
N ALA A 173 -4.11 76.28 -16.84
CA ALA A 173 -3.83 77.71 -16.84
C ALA A 173 -4.85 78.45 -15.94
N PRO A 174 -4.47 79.55 -15.27
CA PRO A 174 -5.34 80.22 -14.32
C PRO A 174 -6.33 81.17 -15.00
N GLY A 175 -7.62 81.00 -14.74
CA GLY A 175 -8.65 82.00 -15.06
C GLY A 175 -10.10 81.50 -15.05
N ASP A 176 -10.85 81.94 -14.04
CA ASP A 176 -12.33 82.05 -13.91
C ASP A 176 -13.22 80.81 -13.67
N HIS A 177 -13.39 80.54 -12.37
CA HIS A 177 -14.63 80.50 -11.57
C HIS A 177 -15.90 79.75 -12.04
N ALA A 178 -16.33 78.86 -11.13
CA ALA A 178 -17.67 78.27 -10.91
C ALA A 178 -18.00 76.93 -11.60
N ASP A 179 -17.53 76.65 -12.82
CA ASP A 179 -17.81 75.37 -13.50
C ASP A 179 -16.93 74.19 -13.02
N GLU A 180 -15.75 74.46 -12.45
CA GLU A 180 -14.81 73.41 -12.01
C GLU A 180 -15.37 72.52 -10.89
N ARG A 181 -16.28 72.99 -10.03
CA ARG A 181 -16.82 72.17 -8.93
C ARG A 181 -17.80 71.08 -9.41
N ILE A 182 -18.48 71.33 -10.53
CA ILE A 182 -19.39 70.35 -11.15
C ILE A 182 -18.55 69.32 -11.90
N VAL A 183 -17.50 69.75 -12.60
CA VAL A 183 -16.57 68.86 -13.31
C VAL A 183 -15.76 68.01 -12.31
N GLU A 184 -15.38 68.53 -11.16
CA GLU A 184 -14.68 67.78 -10.11
C GLU A 184 -15.58 66.71 -9.48
N ARG A 185 -16.84 67.05 -9.14
CA ARG A 185 -17.83 66.05 -8.69
C ARG A 185 -18.17 65.02 -9.75
N LEU A 186 -18.24 65.41 -11.02
CA LEU A 186 -18.42 64.47 -12.13
C LEU A 186 -17.19 63.57 -12.29
N ARG A 187 -15.95 64.08 -12.14
CA ARG A 187 -14.73 63.25 -12.11
C ARG A 187 -14.68 62.32 -10.91
N GLU A 188 -15.18 62.71 -9.75
CA GLU A 188 -15.26 61.85 -8.56
C GLU A 188 -16.29 60.73 -8.75
N VAL A 189 -17.44 61.05 -9.36
CA VAL A 189 -18.49 60.08 -9.73
C VAL A 189 -18.03 59.16 -10.87
N LEU A 190 -17.27 59.66 -11.85
CA LEU A 190 -16.73 58.88 -12.97
C LEU A 190 -15.48 58.08 -12.58
N GLY A 191 -14.65 58.60 -11.67
CA GLY A 191 -13.48 57.94 -11.08
C GLY A 191 -13.83 56.83 -10.08
N SER A 192 -15.07 56.80 -9.58
CA SER A 192 -15.63 55.66 -8.83
C SER A 192 -15.68 54.36 -9.65
N GLY A 193 -15.52 54.44 -10.99
CA GLY A 193 -15.37 53.30 -11.88
C GLY A 193 -14.12 52.46 -11.63
N ASP A 194 -13.05 53.04 -11.07
CA ASP A 194 -11.75 52.36 -10.96
C ASP A 194 -11.69 51.39 -9.75
N ARG A 195 -12.54 51.57 -8.73
CA ARG A 195 -12.75 50.57 -7.66
C ARG A 195 -13.57 49.35 -8.13
N LYS A 196 -14.37 49.48 -9.20
CA LYS A 196 -15.16 48.37 -9.75
C LYS A 196 -14.30 47.35 -10.51
N GLY A 197 -13.20 47.78 -11.14
CA GLY A 197 -12.28 46.89 -11.87
C GLY A 197 -11.68 45.79 -10.99
N ALA A 198 -11.15 46.16 -9.81
CA ALA A 198 -10.60 45.19 -8.86
C ALA A 198 -11.67 44.26 -8.24
N GLY A 199 -12.92 44.74 -8.10
CA GLY A 199 -14.05 43.92 -7.66
C GLY A 199 -14.55 42.93 -8.72
N LEU A 200 -14.50 43.32 -9.99
CA LEU A 200 -14.82 42.46 -11.14
C LEU A 200 -13.79 41.34 -11.33
N ASP A 201 -12.50 41.60 -11.10
CA ASP A 201 -11.44 40.58 -11.17
C ASP A 201 -11.60 39.51 -10.08
N ARG A 202 -11.90 39.92 -8.84
CA ARG A 202 -12.22 38.98 -7.75
C ARG A 202 -13.48 38.18 -8.07
N ARG A 203 -14.55 38.82 -8.54
CA ARG A 203 -15.79 38.13 -8.91
C ARG A 203 -15.58 37.11 -10.02
N ARG A 204 -14.82 37.45 -11.07
CA ARG A 204 -14.46 36.52 -12.16
C ARG A 204 -13.58 35.38 -11.66
N PHE A 205 -12.63 35.65 -10.75
CA PHE A 205 -11.83 34.61 -10.11
C PHE A 205 -12.69 33.65 -9.28
N PHE A 206 -13.63 34.15 -8.45
CA PHE A 206 -14.51 33.28 -7.67
C PHE A 206 -15.49 32.49 -8.54
N LEU A 207 -16.01 33.07 -9.63
CA LEU A 207 -16.83 32.35 -10.60
C LEU A 207 -16.04 31.22 -11.28
N THR A 208 -14.84 31.51 -11.78
CA THR A 208 -13.97 30.50 -12.42
C THR A 208 -13.51 29.44 -11.41
N SER A 209 -13.23 29.83 -10.16
CA SER A 209 -12.91 28.90 -9.07
C SER A 209 -14.08 28.00 -8.73
N GLY A 210 -15.31 28.54 -8.70
CA GLY A 210 -16.53 27.77 -8.49
C GLY A 210 -16.78 26.73 -9.59
N VAL A 211 -16.54 27.09 -10.86
CA VAL A 211 -16.61 26.14 -11.98
C VAL A 211 -15.54 25.07 -11.86
N ALA A 212 -14.29 25.45 -11.54
CA ALA A 212 -13.19 24.49 -11.37
C ALA A 212 -13.46 23.50 -10.23
N LEU A 213 -13.93 23.99 -9.07
CA LEU A 213 -14.33 23.15 -7.94
C LEU A 213 -15.48 22.21 -8.31
N GLY A 214 -16.52 22.73 -8.98
CA GLY A 214 -17.64 21.92 -9.44
C GLY A 214 -17.21 20.83 -10.42
N ALA A 215 -16.37 21.16 -11.39
CA ALA A 215 -15.81 20.20 -12.34
C ALA A 215 -14.96 19.13 -11.64
N ALA A 216 -14.08 19.51 -10.72
CA ALA A 216 -13.28 18.57 -9.94
C ALA A 216 -14.14 17.65 -9.07
N ALA A 217 -15.18 18.18 -8.41
CA ALA A 217 -16.10 17.39 -7.60
C ALA A 217 -16.91 16.40 -8.45
N VAL A 218 -17.43 16.82 -9.60
CA VAL A 218 -18.21 15.96 -10.51
C VAL A 218 -17.32 14.88 -11.13
N THR A 219 -16.13 15.25 -11.62
CA THR A 219 -15.21 14.28 -12.25
C THR A 219 -14.61 13.32 -11.24
N GLY A 220 -14.15 13.80 -10.08
CA GLY A 220 -13.66 12.95 -9.00
C GLY A 220 -14.76 12.06 -8.39
N GLY A 221 -15.95 12.60 -8.16
CA GLY A 221 -17.11 11.82 -7.68
C GLY A 221 -17.58 10.77 -8.68
N GLY A 222 -17.68 11.15 -9.97
CA GLY A 222 -18.02 10.25 -11.06
C GLY A 222 -16.97 9.16 -11.29
N GLY A 223 -15.69 9.50 -11.19
CA GLY A 223 -14.58 8.54 -11.24
C GLY A 223 -14.66 7.52 -10.11
N ARG A 224 -14.92 7.98 -8.88
CA ARG A 224 -15.11 7.08 -7.73
C ARG A 224 -16.31 6.14 -7.89
N LEU A 225 -17.43 6.63 -8.43
CA LEU A 225 -18.59 5.79 -8.75
C LEU A 225 -18.27 4.77 -9.85
N LEU A 226 -17.56 5.18 -10.91
CA LEU A 226 -17.14 4.27 -11.98
C LEU A 226 -16.16 3.22 -11.46
N GLN A 227 -15.29 3.55 -10.50
CA GLN A 227 -14.39 2.57 -9.89
C GLN A 227 -15.13 1.48 -9.12
N GLN A 228 -16.37 1.70 -8.66
CA GLN A 228 -17.20 0.65 -8.04
C GLN A 228 -17.55 -0.49 -9.00
N ARG A 229 -17.48 -0.29 -10.31
CA ARG A 229 -17.72 -1.38 -11.29
C ARG A 229 -16.63 -2.45 -11.27
N PHE A 230 -15.47 -2.14 -10.68
CA PHE A 230 -14.38 -3.07 -10.41
C PHE A 230 -14.49 -3.68 -9.01
N ASP A 231 -15.58 -3.43 -8.27
CA ASP A 231 -15.81 -4.10 -7.01
C ASP A 231 -16.15 -5.57 -7.24
N VAL A 232 -15.33 -6.44 -6.70
CA VAL A 232 -15.47 -7.91 -6.81
C VAL A 232 -16.10 -8.51 -5.56
N ALA A 233 -16.48 -7.71 -4.56
CA ALA A 233 -17.07 -8.21 -3.32
C ALA A 233 -18.35 -9.02 -3.56
N GLY A 234 -19.22 -8.55 -4.47
CA GLY A 234 -20.44 -9.26 -4.85
C GLY A 234 -20.15 -10.59 -5.56
N ASP A 235 -19.22 -10.57 -6.53
CA ASP A 235 -18.79 -11.77 -7.25
C ASP A 235 -18.16 -12.80 -6.29
N ARG A 236 -17.29 -12.35 -5.36
CA ARG A 236 -16.69 -13.19 -4.33
C ARG A 236 -17.74 -13.82 -3.44
N ALA A 237 -18.70 -13.04 -2.94
CA ALA A 237 -19.75 -13.53 -2.04
C ALA A 237 -20.69 -14.54 -2.72
N ALA A 238 -20.80 -14.50 -4.06
CA ALA A 238 -21.59 -15.44 -4.84
C ALA A 238 -20.85 -16.74 -5.19
N LEU A 239 -19.53 -16.81 -5.00
CA LEU A 239 -18.76 -18.02 -5.27
C LEU A 239 -18.99 -19.06 -4.17
N ALA A 240 -19.47 -20.23 -4.57
CA ALA A 240 -19.47 -21.43 -3.74
C ALA A 240 -18.15 -22.18 -3.96
N LEU A 241 -17.44 -22.48 -2.88
CA LEU A 241 -16.25 -23.32 -2.95
C LEU A 241 -16.65 -24.78 -3.29
N PRO A 242 -15.91 -25.46 -4.17
CA PRO A 242 -16.08 -26.89 -4.41
C PRO A 242 -15.71 -27.70 -3.17
N ALA A 243 -16.22 -28.93 -3.07
CA ALA A 243 -15.81 -29.86 -2.03
C ALA A 243 -14.43 -30.45 -2.38
N PRO A 244 -13.49 -30.56 -1.43
CA PRO A 244 -12.20 -31.17 -1.66
C PRO A 244 -12.34 -32.70 -1.79
N ALA A 245 -11.52 -33.31 -2.65
CA ALA A 245 -11.38 -34.76 -2.73
C ALA A 245 -10.60 -35.32 -1.54
N SER A 246 -9.67 -34.53 -1.00
CA SER A 246 -8.94 -34.80 0.24
C SER A 246 -9.19 -33.65 1.23
N PRO A 247 -10.23 -33.74 2.08
CA PRO A 247 -10.50 -32.72 3.10
C PRO A 247 -9.41 -32.69 4.17
N ALA A 248 -9.24 -31.55 4.84
CA ALA A 248 -8.34 -31.45 5.99
C ALA A 248 -8.86 -32.30 7.15
N GLU A 249 -7.95 -32.94 7.89
CA GLU A 249 -8.33 -33.76 9.03
C GLU A 249 -8.98 -32.91 10.16
N PRO A 250 -9.90 -33.49 10.95
CA PRO A 250 -10.41 -32.83 12.14
C PRO A 250 -9.30 -32.61 13.16
N LEU A 251 -9.32 -31.46 13.84
CA LEU A 251 -8.36 -31.16 14.89
C LEU A 251 -8.50 -32.15 16.07
N PRO A 252 -7.39 -32.71 16.58
CA PRO A 252 -7.43 -33.51 17.79
C PRO A 252 -7.80 -32.65 19.01
N PRO A 253 -8.44 -33.21 20.05
CA PRO A 253 -8.73 -32.49 21.29
C PRO A 253 -7.46 -31.87 21.89
N GLY A 254 -7.52 -30.59 22.26
CA GLY A 254 -6.39 -29.86 22.83
C GLY A 254 -5.36 -29.35 21.81
N ALA A 255 -5.63 -29.47 20.49
CA ALA A 255 -4.79 -28.88 19.44
C ALA A 255 -4.66 -27.36 19.58
N ASP A 256 -5.76 -26.70 19.95
CA ASP A 256 -5.83 -25.28 20.26
C ASP A 256 -6.00 -25.08 21.77
N LEU A 257 -5.02 -24.42 22.37
CA LEU A 257 -4.93 -24.08 23.79
C LEU A 257 -5.39 -22.64 24.07
N SER A 258 -5.73 -21.85 23.06
CA SER A 258 -6.06 -20.43 23.24
C SER A 258 -7.32 -20.19 24.07
N ASP A 259 -8.25 -21.15 24.07
CA ASP A 259 -9.46 -21.08 24.90
C ASP A 259 -9.15 -21.28 26.40
N GLU A 260 -8.04 -21.94 26.72
CA GLU A 260 -7.63 -22.27 28.09
C GLU A 260 -6.58 -21.28 28.64
N ILE A 261 -5.82 -20.63 27.76
CA ILE A 261 -4.67 -19.80 28.11
C ILE A 261 -4.88 -18.36 27.63
N ASP A 262 -5.14 -17.47 28.59
CA ASP A 262 -5.30 -16.03 28.33
C ASP A 262 -4.05 -15.40 27.69
N GLY A 263 -4.25 -14.77 26.53
CA GLY A 263 -3.22 -14.10 25.74
C GLY A 263 -2.41 -15.01 24.80
N LEU A 264 -2.74 -16.30 24.70
CA LEU A 264 -2.16 -17.18 23.67
C LEU A 264 -2.85 -16.95 22.31
N THR A 265 -2.06 -16.89 21.23
CA THR A 265 -2.62 -16.76 19.87
C THR A 265 -3.44 -18.00 19.51
N PRO A 266 -4.68 -17.85 18.98
CA PRO A 266 -5.46 -18.97 18.45
C PRO A 266 -4.71 -19.78 17.41
N LEU A 267 -4.99 -21.08 17.33
CA LEU A 267 -4.30 -21.96 16.38
C LEU A 267 -4.60 -21.55 14.93
N PHE A 268 -5.80 -21.04 14.66
CA PHE A 268 -6.21 -20.49 13.37
C PHE A 268 -6.37 -18.98 13.45
N THR A 269 -5.84 -18.28 12.45
CA THR A 269 -5.95 -16.83 12.34
C THR A 269 -7.14 -16.48 11.47
N ASP A 270 -8.04 -15.65 12.00
CA ASP A 270 -9.19 -15.14 11.25
C ASP A 270 -8.76 -14.39 9.99
N ASN A 271 -9.54 -14.52 8.91
CA ASN A 271 -9.23 -13.91 7.61
C ASN A 271 -8.95 -12.39 7.69
N GLY A 272 -9.66 -11.69 8.59
CA GLY A 272 -9.51 -10.24 8.80
C GLY A 272 -8.28 -9.84 9.64
N GLU A 273 -7.72 -10.77 10.41
CA GLU A 273 -6.53 -10.56 11.25
C GLU A 273 -5.26 -11.20 10.66
N PHE A 274 -5.42 -12.01 9.61
CA PHE A 274 -4.30 -12.61 8.90
C PHE A 274 -3.39 -11.51 8.31
N TYR A 275 -2.11 -11.56 8.64
CA TYR A 275 -1.16 -10.51 8.26
C TYR A 275 -1.17 -10.23 6.76
N ARG A 276 -1.01 -8.95 6.38
CA ARG A 276 -0.96 -8.53 4.99
C ARG A 276 0.40 -7.93 4.64
N VAL A 277 1.14 -8.65 3.80
CA VAL A 277 2.34 -8.13 3.14
C VAL A 277 2.18 -8.28 1.63
N ASP A 278 2.35 -7.16 0.90
CA ASP A 278 2.36 -7.06 -0.55
C ASP A 278 2.98 -5.73 -1.00
N THR A 279 3.38 -5.65 -2.26
CA THR A 279 3.85 -4.41 -2.90
C THR A 279 2.73 -3.59 -3.54
N ALA A 280 1.52 -4.16 -3.66
CA ALA A 280 0.39 -3.52 -4.31
C ALA A 280 -0.09 -2.29 -3.52
N ILE A 281 0.01 -1.09 -4.12
CA ILE A 281 -0.62 0.12 -3.56
C ILE A 281 -2.15 -0.01 -3.65
N THR A 282 -2.65 -0.53 -4.77
CA THR A 282 -4.06 -0.86 -4.95
C THR A 282 -4.20 -2.35 -5.11
N VAL A 283 -5.03 -2.95 -4.25
CA VAL A 283 -5.30 -4.39 -4.29
C VAL A 283 -5.92 -4.75 -5.65
N PRO A 284 -5.34 -5.69 -6.40
CA PRO A 284 -5.88 -6.16 -7.67
C PRO A 284 -7.30 -6.74 -7.50
N ARG A 285 -8.16 -6.53 -8.50
CA ARG A 285 -9.60 -6.83 -8.43
C ARG A 285 -10.04 -7.61 -9.66
N ILE A 286 -9.69 -8.88 -9.68
CA ILE A 286 -9.99 -9.78 -10.79
C ILE A 286 -11.42 -10.31 -10.65
N ARG A 287 -12.24 -10.11 -11.68
CA ARG A 287 -13.56 -10.76 -11.74
C ARG A 287 -13.39 -12.26 -12.02
N PRO A 288 -14.09 -13.15 -11.30
CA PRO A 288 -14.02 -14.60 -11.52
C PRO A 288 -14.19 -15.05 -12.96
N ALA A 289 -15.13 -14.44 -13.70
CA ALA A 289 -15.40 -14.78 -15.10
C ALA A 289 -14.24 -14.44 -16.04
N ASP A 290 -13.46 -13.41 -15.71
CA ASP A 290 -12.32 -12.94 -16.51
C ASP A 290 -11.01 -13.62 -16.12
N TYR A 291 -10.96 -14.30 -14.97
CA TYR A 291 -9.73 -14.90 -14.45
C TYR A 291 -9.15 -15.92 -15.44
N ARG A 292 -7.85 -15.77 -15.71
CA ARG A 292 -7.05 -16.69 -16.50
C ARG A 292 -5.70 -16.87 -15.83
N LEU A 293 -5.32 -18.12 -15.60
CA LEU A 293 -3.96 -18.53 -15.27
C LEU A 293 -3.28 -18.99 -16.55
N GLU A 294 -2.13 -18.43 -16.89
CA GLU A 294 -1.31 -18.88 -18.02
C GLU A 294 -0.12 -19.73 -17.53
N MET A 295 0.10 -20.88 -18.15
CA MET A 295 1.29 -21.71 -17.93
C MET A 295 2.16 -21.70 -19.18
N ALA A 296 3.42 -21.31 -19.03
CA ALA A 296 4.35 -21.10 -20.14
C ALA A 296 5.82 -21.38 -19.77
N GLY A 297 6.74 -21.23 -20.72
CA GLY A 297 8.16 -21.51 -20.51
C GLY A 297 8.48 -23.00 -20.72
N MET A 298 9.18 -23.60 -19.77
CA MET A 298 9.65 -24.99 -19.80
C MET A 298 8.55 -26.03 -19.50
N PHE A 299 7.37 -25.87 -20.10
CA PHE A 299 6.31 -26.86 -20.16
C PHE A 299 6.23 -27.49 -21.56
N ASP A 300 5.85 -28.75 -21.64
CA ASP A 300 5.60 -29.44 -22.92
C ASP A 300 4.23 -29.10 -23.51
N SER A 301 3.25 -28.76 -22.67
CA SER A 301 1.92 -28.32 -23.09
C SER A 301 1.50 -27.01 -22.42
N PRO A 302 2.01 -25.85 -22.87
CA PRO A 302 1.55 -24.55 -22.37
C PRO A 302 0.03 -24.40 -22.53
N ARG A 303 -0.65 -24.04 -21.45
CA ARG A 303 -2.12 -23.95 -21.40
C ARG A 303 -2.55 -22.78 -20.54
N SER A 304 -3.80 -22.36 -20.72
CA SER A 304 -4.46 -21.43 -19.82
C SER A 304 -5.67 -22.07 -19.15
N TYR A 305 -5.86 -21.77 -17.87
CA TYR A 305 -6.94 -22.24 -17.02
C TYR A 305 -7.83 -21.08 -16.61
N THR A 306 -9.14 -21.24 -16.75
CA THR A 306 -10.14 -20.36 -16.14
C THR A 306 -10.34 -20.72 -14.67
N LEU A 307 -11.03 -19.88 -13.90
CA LEU A 307 -11.37 -20.23 -12.51
C LEU A 307 -12.27 -21.47 -12.46
N ALA A 308 -13.18 -21.61 -13.44
CA ALA A 308 -14.05 -22.78 -13.57
C ALA A 308 -13.23 -24.06 -13.80
N ASP A 309 -12.22 -24.02 -14.68
CA ASP A 309 -11.35 -25.19 -14.91
C ASP A 309 -10.63 -25.63 -13.64
N LEU A 310 -10.25 -24.70 -12.76
CA LEU A 310 -9.63 -25.02 -11.47
C LEU A 310 -10.65 -25.57 -10.46
N PHE A 311 -11.88 -25.05 -10.45
CA PHE A 311 -12.95 -25.49 -9.55
C PHE A 311 -13.53 -26.85 -9.91
N GLU A 312 -13.52 -27.21 -11.20
CA GLU A 312 -14.08 -28.46 -11.72
C GLU A 312 -13.15 -29.67 -11.57
N ARG A 313 -11.93 -29.47 -11.04
CA ARG A 313 -11.01 -30.57 -10.77
C ARG A 313 -11.55 -31.52 -9.70
N ASP A 314 -11.21 -32.79 -9.84
CA ASP A 314 -11.61 -33.87 -8.95
C ASP A 314 -10.52 -34.27 -7.93
N ASP A 315 -9.37 -33.59 -7.96
CA ASP A 315 -8.20 -33.85 -7.12
C ASP A 315 -7.94 -32.75 -6.07
N LEU A 316 -8.93 -31.89 -5.83
CA LEU A 316 -8.81 -30.77 -4.89
C LEU A 316 -8.42 -31.22 -3.48
N ILE A 317 -7.47 -30.51 -2.87
CA ILE A 317 -7.00 -30.76 -1.51
C ILE A 317 -7.39 -29.60 -0.59
N GLU A 318 -7.66 -29.92 0.67
CA GLU A 318 -7.83 -28.95 1.74
C GLU A 318 -6.83 -29.23 2.87
N ARG A 319 -6.06 -28.22 3.29
CA ARG A 319 -4.98 -28.35 4.27
C ARG A 319 -4.90 -27.15 5.18
N ASP A 320 -4.53 -27.40 6.43
CA ASP A 320 -4.21 -26.34 7.37
C ASP A 320 -2.72 -26.00 7.19
N ILE A 321 -2.41 -24.73 6.89
CA ILE A 321 -1.02 -24.31 6.59
C ILE A 321 -0.72 -22.98 7.28
N THR A 322 0.44 -22.91 7.95
CA THR A 322 1.01 -21.66 8.46
C THR A 322 1.83 -20.95 7.37
N LEU A 323 1.46 -19.71 7.04
CA LEU A 323 2.31 -18.82 6.25
C LEU A 323 3.20 -17.98 7.15
N THR A 324 4.44 -17.76 6.73
CA THR A 324 5.39 -16.89 7.43
C THR A 324 6.02 -15.90 6.46
N CYS A 325 6.07 -14.64 6.85
CA CYS A 325 6.77 -13.60 6.10
C CYS A 325 8.27 -13.64 6.40
N VAL A 326 9.11 -13.43 5.37
CA VAL A 326 10.56 -13.28 5.58
C VAL A 326 10.89 -12.07 6.46
N SER A 327 10.06 -11.02 6.41
CA SER A 327 10.19 -9.82 7.23
C SER A 327 9.81 -10.02 8.70
N ASN A 328 9.38 -11.22 9.09
CA ASN A 328 9.07 -11.51 10.49
C ASN A 328 10.33 -11.39 11.34
N GLU A 329 10.32 -10.49 12.32
CA GLU A 329 11.39 -10.36 13.30
C GLU A 329 11.29 -11.47 14.37
N VAL A 330 12.36 -11.64 15.16
CA VAL A 330 12.32 -12.54 16.31
C VAL A 330 11.24 -12.08 17.29
N GLY A 331 10.25 -12.94 17.52
CA GLY A 331 9.08 -12.62 18.33
C GLY A 331 7.97 -11.87 17.59
N GLY A 332 8.10 -11.66 16.27
CA GLY A 332 7.16 -10.90 15.46
C GLY A 332 5.82 -11.60 15.18
N GLY A 333 4.87 -10.82 14.70
CA GLY A 333 3.50 -11.23 14.38
C GLY A 333 3.25 -11.65 12.93
N LEU A 334 4.25 -11.64 12.04
CA LEU A 334 4.08 -11.91 10.61
C LEU A 334 4.10 -13.41 10.28
N ALA A 335 3.31 -14.17 11.03
CA ALA A 335 3.01 -15.58 10.82
C ALA A 335 1.55 -15.83 11.21
N GLY A 336 0.86 -16.69 10.45
CA GLY A 336 -0.54 -17.01 10.69
C GLY A 336 -0.95 -18.30 10.00
N THR A 337 -1.96 -18.96 10.54
CA THR A 337 -2.46 -20.25 10.06
C THR A 337 -3.88 -20.13 9.55
N ALA A 338 -4.16 -20.76 8.43
CA ALA A 338 -5.50 -20.86 7.89
C ALA A 338 -5.71 -22.24 7.25
N ARG A 339 -6.98 -22.59 7.05
CA ARG A 339 -7.40 -23.73 6.24
C ARG A 339 -7.51 -23.31 4.79
N TRP A 340 -6.76 -23.93 3.89
CA TRP A 340 -6.70 -23.60 2.48
C TRP A 340 -7.31 -24.72 1.65
N ILE A 341 -8.06 -24.35 0.61
CA ILE A 341 -8.53 -25.29 -0.41
C ILE A 341 -8.03 -24.84 -1.78
N GLY A 342 -7.53 -25.81 -2.56
CA GLY A 342 -6.90 -25.52 -3.84
C GLY A 342 -6.59 -26.74 -4.68
N VAL A 343 -5.99 -26.45 -5.83
CA VAL A 343 -5.46 -27.45 -6.76
C VAL A 343 -4.06 -27.88 -6.31
N PRO A 344 -3.76 -29.19 -6.19
CA PRO A 344 -2.41 -29.67 -5.90
C PRO A 344 -1.42 -29.18 -6.95
N LEU A 345 -0.37 -28.49 -6.53
CA LEU A 345 0.56 -27.82 -7.45
C LEU A 345 1.36 -28.84 -8.26
N ALA A 346 1.87 -29.90 -7.62
CA ALA A 346 2.64 -30.94 -8.29
C ALA A 346 1.85 -31.60 -9.44
N ALA A 347 0.62 -32.04 -9.17
CA ALA A 347 -0.25 -32.66 -10.16
C ALA A 347 -0.53 -31.74 -11.36
N LEU A 348 -0.79 -30.45 -11.10
CA LEU A 348 -1.00 -29.47 -12.16
C LEU A 348 0.26 -29.23 -13.01
N LEU A 349 1.44 -29.14 -12.39
CA LEU A 349 2.70 -28.95 -13.11
C LEU A 349 3.06 -30.16 -13.97
N GLU A 350 2.89 -31.36 -13.44
CA GLU A 350 3.12 -32.63 -14.14
C GLU A 350 2.14 -32.84 -15.30
N GLU A 351 0.86 -32.51 -15.13
CA GLU A 351 -0.16 -32.57 -16.18
C GLU A 351 0.24 -31.71 -17.40
N ASN A 352 0.86 -30.54 -17.17
CA ASN A 352 1.31 -29.64 -18.22
C ASN A 352 2.70 -30.01 -18.79
N GLY A 353 3.31 -31.08 -18.27
CA GLY A 353 4.61 -31.58 -18.71
C GLY A 353 5.76 -30.65 -18.35
N ILE A 354 5.87 -30.27 -17.08
CA ILE A 354 7.03 -29.54 -16.57
C ILE A 354 8.34 -30.27 -16.92
N ARG A 355 9.30 -29.57 -17.52
CA ARG A 355 10.58 -30.17 -17.93
C ARG A 355 11.55 -30.24 -16.76
N SER A 356 12.32 -31.32 -16.68
CA SER A 356 13.32 -31.58 -15.62
C SER A 356 14.45 -30.56 -15.52
N GLY A 357 14.65 -29.72 -16.54
CA GLY A 357 15.62 -28.62 -16.50
C GLY A 357 15.12 -27.35 -15.80
N SER A 358 13.84 -27.29 -15.40
CA SER A 358 13.29 -26.16 -14.65
C SER A 358 13.72 -26.27 -13.18
N ASP A 359 14.37 -25.23 -12.66
CA ASP A 359 14.67 -25.10 -11.23
C ASP A 359 13.93 -23.92 -10.57
N GLN A 360 13.28 -23.07 -11.37
CA GLN A 360 12.47 -21.95 -10.90
C GLN A 360 11.10 -21.90 -11.60
N LEU A 361 10.04 -21.69 -10.83
CA LEU A 361 8.74 -21.23 -11.30
C LEU A 361 8.66 -19.72 -11.11
N LEU A 362 8.69 -18.97 -12.20
CA LEU A 362 8.48 -17.53 -12.18
C LEU A 362 6.98 -17.24 -12.20
N CYS A 363 6.44 -16.99 -11.01
CA CYS A 363 5.04 -16.66 -10.79
C CYS A 363 4.82 -15.16 -10.96
N ARG A 364 3.78 -14.77 -11.70
CA ARG A 364 3.42 -13.37 -11.94
C ARG A 364 2.02 -13.07 -11.42
N SER A 365 1.94 -12.00 -10.65
CA SER A 365 0.71 -11.41 -10.14
C SER A 365 0.08 -10.47 -11.18
N GLU A 366 -1.23 -10.19 -11.06
CA GLU A 366 -1.96 -9.25 -11.94
C GLU A 366 -1.32 -7.84 -11.94
N ASP A 367 -0.79 -7.38 -10.81
CA ASP A 367 -0.09 -6.10 -10.70
C ASP A 367 1.31 -6.11 -11.34
N GLY A 368 1.74 -7.26 -11.86
CA GLY A 368 3.01 -7.47 -12.53
C GLY A 368 4.17 -7.81 -11.60
N MET A 369 3.94 -7.94 -10.29
CA MET A 369 4.92 -8.48 -9.34
C MET A 369 5.32 -9.91 -9.73
N THR A 370 6.60 -10.24 -9.60
CA THR A 370 7.12 -11.60 -9.81
C THR A 370 7.68 -12.22 -8.53
N ILE A 371 7.42 -13.51 -8.37
CA ILE A 371 7.98 -14.37 -7.32
C ILE A 371 8.65 -15.57 -8.00
N GLY A 372 9.85 -15.92 -7.55
CA GLY A 372 10.59 -17.09 -8.01
C GLY A 372 10.50 -18.21 -6.99
N ALA A 373 9.74 -19.26 -7.28
CA ALA A 373 9.63 -20.43 -6.42
C ALA A 373 10.56 -21.55 -6.90
N PRO A 374 11.29 -22.26 -6.02
CA PRO A 374 12.02 -23.45 -6.42
C PRO A 374 11.08 -24.51 -7.01
N THR A 375 11.32 -24.94 -8.24
CA THR A 375 10.48 -25.96 -8.92
C THR A 375 10.45 -27.26 -8.13
N ARG A 376 11.56 -27.62 -7.49
CA ARG A 376 11.67 -28.80 -6.64
C ARG A 376 10.64 -28.79 -5.51
N ASN A 377 10.54 -27.71 -4.73
CA ASN A 377 9.59 -27.61 -3.63
C ASN A 377 8.14 -27.65 -4.12
N ALA A 378 7.85 -27.05 -5.29
CA ALA A 378 6.53 -27.10 -5.89
C ALA A 378 6.09 -28.52 -6.33
N LEU A 379 7.04 -29.42 -6.56
CA LEU A 379 6.79 -30.81 -6.95
C LEU A 379 6.85 -31.78 -5.75
N GLU A 380 7.73 -31.53 -4.78
CA GLU A 380 8.01 -32.47 -3.68
C GLU A 380 7.18 -32.18 -2.41
N VAL A 381 6.71 -30.95 -2.19
CA VAL A 381 5.86 -30.62 -1.03
C VAL A 381 4.42 -31.01 -1.35
N GLU A 382 3.91 -32.02 -0.64
CA GLU A 382 2.59 -32.62 -0.87
C GLU A 382 1.45 -31.59 -0.82
N ASP A 383 1.52 -30.67 0.14
CA ASP A 383 0.48 -29.67 0.40
C ASP A 383 0.70 -28.36 -0.37
N ALA A 384 1.65 -28.31 -1.31
CA ALA A 384 1.79 -27.19 -2.23
C ALA A 384 0.57 -27.08 -3.15
N MET A 385 -0.02 -25.89 -3.26
CA MET A 385 -1.28 -25.72 -3.98
C MET A 385 -1.44 -24.35 -4.65
N LEU A 386 -2.35 -24.32 -5.64
CA LEU A 386 -3.02 -23.11 -6.07
C LEU A 386 -4.32 -22.96 -5.29
N ALA A 387 -4.29 -22.18 -4.22
CA ALA A 387 -5.41 -21.96 -3.32
C ALA A 387 -6.40 -20.95 -3.91
N PHE A 388 -7.69 -21.22 -3.73
CA PHE A 388 -8.80 -20.32 -4.06
C PHE A 388 -9.81 -20.14 -2.92
N GLY A 389 -9.66 -20.89 -1.82
CA GLY A 389 -10.40 -20.69 -0.58
C GLY A 389 -9.49 -20.63 0.65
N MET A 390 -9.96 -19.91 1.68
CA MET A 390 -9.27 -19.67 2.94
C MET A 390 -10.30 -19.62 4.08
N ASN A 391 -10.12 -20.47 5.09
CA ASN A 391 -11.00 -20.66 6.24
C ASN A 391 -12.47 -20.89 5.84
N GLY A 392 -12.69 -21.74 4.83
CA GLY A 392 -14.03 -22.10 4.35
C GLY A 392 -14.72 -21.04 3.50
N GLU A 393 -14.06 -19.92 3.19
CA GLU A 393 -14.58 -18.86 2.32
C GLU A 393 -13.72 -18.70 1.05
N PRO A 394 -14.28 -18.23 -0.07
CA PRO A 394 -13.46 -17.75 -1.19
C PRO A 394 -12.43 -16.72 -0.71
N LEU A 395 -11.21 -16.81 -1.22
CA LEU A 395 -10.08 -15.96 -0.78
C LEU A 395 -10.50 -14.50 -0.58
N PRO A 396 -10.17 -13.87 0.56
CA PRO A 396 -10.27 -12.43 0.69
C PRO A 396 -9.46 -11.73 -0.41
N VAL A 397 -9.93 -10.55 -0.85
CA VAL A 397 -9.34 -9.83 -1.99
C VAL A 397 -7.89 -9.45 -1.68
N GLU A 398 -7.62 -9.03 -0.45
CA GLU A 398 -6.30 -8.69 0.08
C GLU A 398 -5.34 -9.88 0.15
N HIS A 399 -5.88 -11.11 0.21
CA HIS A 399 -5.13 -12.35 0.37
C HIS A 399 -4.97 -13.15 -0.91
N GLY A 400 -5.29 -12.53 -2.07
CA GLY A 400 -4.94 -13.07 -3.38
C GLY A 400 -6.10 -13.57 -4.22
N PHE A 401 -7.33 -13.17 -3.93
CA PHE A 401 -8.50 -13.52 -4.74
C PHE A 401 -8.30 -13.29 -6.25
N PRO A 402 -8.73 -14.21 -7.13
CA PRO A 402 -9.40 -15.47 -6.83
C PRO A 402 -8.43 -16.64 -6.59
N VAL A 403 -7.15 -16.51 -6.94
CA VAL A 403 -6.17 -17.60 -6.83
C VAL A 403 -4.81 -17.06 -6.36
N ARG A 404 -4.23 -17.76 -5.38
CA ARG A 404 -2.84 -17.57 -4.96
C ARG A 404 -2.08 -18.90 -5.00
N MET A 405 -0.76 -18.83 -5.15
CA MET A 405 0.11 -19.97 -4.88
C MET A 405 0.42 -20.05 -3.37
N ILE A 406 0.62 -21.27 -2.87
CA ILE A 406 1.17 -21.57 -1.55
C ILE A 406 2.11 -22.78 -1.69
N ILE A 407 3.34 -22.66 -1.19
CA ILE A 407 4.27 -23.79 -1.01
C ILE A 407 4.72 -23.76 0.45
N PRO A 408 4.23 -24.70 1.30
CA PRO A 408 4.67 -24.81 2.69
C PRO A 408 6.19 -24.98 2.82
N GLY A 409 6.72 -24.58 3.99
CA GLY A 409 8.16 -24.67 4.27
C GLY A 409 9.01 -23.53 3.71
N LEU A 410 8.45 -22.66 2.88
CA LEU A 410 9.13 -21.52 2.27
C LEU A 410 8.50 -20.18 2.68
N TYR A 411 9.31 -19.15 2.87
CA TYR A 411 8.81 -17.80 3.16
C TYR A 411 7.98 -17.24 2.01
N GLY A 412 6.93 -16.48 2.34
CA GLY A 412 5.92 -16.08 1.34
C GLY A 412 6.43 -15.26 0.14
N TYR A 413 7.60 -14.63 0.21
CA TYR A 413 8.18 -13.86 -0.91
C TYR A 413 8.72 -14.72 -2.05
N VAL A 414 8.96 -16.02 -1.81
CA VAL A 414 9.35 -17.02 -2.82
C VAL A 414 8.23 -18.01 -3.15
N SER A 415 7.26 -18.20 -2.25
CA SER A 415 6.32 -19.33 -2.34
C SER A 415 4.84 -18.96 -2.43
N ALA A 416 4.47 -17.71 -2.14
CA ALA A 416 3.09 -17.37 -1.83
C ALA A 416 2.50 -16.25 -2.73
N CYS A 417 2.70 -16.36 -4.05
CA CYS A 417 2.26 -15.36 -5.03
C CYS A 417 0.74 -15.12 -5.00
N LYS A 418 0.34 -13.91 -4.64
CA LYS A 418 -1.06 -13.45 -4.62
C LYS A 418 -1.51 -12.97 -6.00
N TRP A 419 -2.82 -13.03 -6.26
CA TRP A 419 -3.44 -12.58 -7.52
C TRP A 419 -2.75 -13.19 -8.74
N LEU A 420 -2.49 -14.50 -8.67
CA LEU A 420 -1.63 -15.22 -9.60
C LEU A 420 -2.31 -15.33 -10.97
N VAL A 421 -1.67 -14.81 -12.01
CA VAL A 421 -2.18 -14.86 -13.40
C VAL A 421 -1.27 -15.64 -14.35
N ARG A 422 -0.02 -15.92 -13.96
CA ARG A 422 0.90 -16.67 -14.82
C ARG A 422 1.99 -17.41 -14.05
N ILE A 423 2.36 -18.59 -14.53
CA ILE A 423 3.51 -19.38 -14.10
C ILE A 423 4.38 -19.66 -15.33
N ASP A 424 5.60 -19.14 -15.34
CA ASP A 424 6.62 -19.47 -16.32
C ASP A 424 7.63 -20.45 -15.70
N ALA A 425 7.72 -21.68 -16.21
CA ALA A 425 8.79 -22.61 -15.83
C ALA A 425 10.12 -22.16 -16.47
N THR A 426 11.16 -21.99 -15.67
CA THR A 426 12.44 -21.38 -16.06
C THR A 426 13.57 -21.85 -15.14
N THR A 427 14.74 -21.21 -15.22
CA THR A 427 15.82 -21.38 -14.25
C THR A 427 16.15 -20.09 -13.50
N PHE A 428 16.73 -20.21 -12.30
CA PHE A 428 17.28 -19.09 -11.52
C PHE A 428 18.40 -18.37 -12.28
N ASP A 429 19.20 -19.10 -13.08
CA ASP A 429 20.24 -18.52 -13.93
C ASP A 429 19.69 -17.65 -15.07
N ALA A 430 18.44 -17.87 -15.48
CA ALA A 430 17.85 -17.20 -16.64
C ALA A 430 17.12 -15.91 -16.27
N VAL A 431 16.44 -15.87 -15.12
CA VAL A 431 15.58 -14.75 -14.72
C VAL A 431 15.61 -14.57 -13.20
N ASP A 432 15.93 -13.36 -12.75
CA ASP A 432 15.73 -12.96 -11.36
C ASP A 432 14.29 -12.48 -11.13
N ALA A 433 13.63 -13.00 -10.09
CA ALA A 433 12.35 -12.48 -9.62
C ALA A 433 12.54 -11.17 -8.83
N TYR A 434 11.46 -10.42 -8.61
CA TYR A 434 11.51 -9.07 -8.01
C TYR A 434 12.36 -8.96 -6.74
N TRP A 435 12.26 -9.93 -5.82
CA TRP A 435 13.01 -9.89 -4.57
C TRP A 435 14.47 -10.33 -4.75
N THR A 436 14.74 -11.25 -5.66
CA THR A 436 16.11 -11.69 -6.01
C THR A 436 16.90 -10.56 -6.66
N GLU A 437 16.28 -9.75 -7.54
CA GLU A 437 16.87 -8.51 -8.08
C GLU A 437 17.27 -7.50 -6.99
N ARG A 438 16.76 -7.68 -5.77
CA ARG A 438 16.97 -6.82 -4.59
C ARG A 438 17.77 -7.53 -3.51
N ASP A 439 18.57 -8.52 -3.90
CA ASP A 439 19.53 -9.25 -3.07
C ASP A 439 18.90 -10.10 -1.95
N TRP A 440 17.59 -10.37 -2.00
CA TRP A 440 16.98 -11.39 -1.14
C TRP A 440 17.37 -12.79 -1.63
N ALA A 441 17.47 -13.75 -0.72
CA ALA A 441 17.84 -15.12 -1.07
C ALA A 441 16.80 -15.74 -2.03
N ALA A 442 17.23 -16.56 -2.99
CA ALA A 442 16.32 -17.13 -3.99
C ALA A 442 15.45 -18.30 -3.44
N GLU A 443 15.99 -19.09 -2.51
CA GLU A 443 15.30 -20.31 -2.03
C GLU A 443 14.37 -20.08 -0.84
N GLY A 444 14.74 -19.17 0.07
CA GLY A 444 13.90 -18.75 1.20
C GLY A 444 13.29 -19.84 2.10
N PRO A 445 14.00 -20.90 2.52
CA PRO A 445 13.44 -21.90 3.44
C PRO A 445 13.15 -21.31 4.82
N ILE A 446 12.06 -21.74 5.45
CA ILE A 446 11.69 -21.28 6.79
C ILE A 446 12.62 -21.89 7.85
N LYS A 447 13.18 -21.01 8.69
CA LYS A 447 14.01 -21.37 9.85
C LYS A 447 13.15 -21.86 11.01
N VAL A 448 13.74 -22.70 11.88
CA VAL A 448 13.11 -23.05 13.16
C VAL A 448 12.94 -21.79 14.01
N ALA A 449 11.73 -21.53 14.48
CA ALA A 449 11.44 -20.35 15.27
C ALA A 449 10.41 -20.61 16.36
N SER A 450 10.45 -19.78 17.40
CA SER A 450 9.49 -19.77 18.50
C SER A 450 9.27 -18.35 19.02
N ARG A 451 8.06 -18.09 19.51
CA ARG A 451 7.59 -16.82 20.05
C ARG A 451 6.88 -17.06 21.38
N ILE A 452 6.97 -16.08 22.27
CA ILE A 452 6.25 -16.03 23.56
C ILE A 452 5.10 -15.06 23.34
N ASP A 453 3.87 -15.51 23.56
CA ASP A 453 2.66 -14.72 23.37
C ASP A 453 2.16 -14.19 24.71
N THR A 454 2.25 -15.03 25.75
CA THR A 454 1.84 -14.68 27.11
C THR A 454 2.90 -15.15 28.13
N PRO A 455 3.24 -14.34 29.14
CA PRO A 455 2.75 -12.97 29.35
C PRO A 455 3.28 -12.00 28.28
N ALA A 456 2.51 -10.95 27.98
CA ALA A 456 2.97 -9.91 27.07
C ALA A 456 4.24 -9.21 27.60
N PRO A 457 5.13 -8.70 26.72
CA PRO A 457 6.31 -7.95 27.13
C PRO A 457 5.96 -6.76 28.04
N LEU A 458 6.77 -6.57 29.09
CA LEU A 458 6.64 -5.53 30.12
C LEU A 458 5.32 -5.56 30.91
N ARG A 459 4.55 -6.65 30.82
CA ARG A 459 3.31 -6.81 31.57
C ARG A 459 3.59 -6.94 33.07
N GLU A 460 2.80 -6.23 33.86
CA GLU A 460 2.69 -6.42 35.32
C GLU A 460 1.56 -7.39 35.64
N PHE A 461 1.82 -8.35 36.53
CA PHE A 461 0.82 -9.32 37.01
C PHE A 461 1.13 -9.77 38.45
N PRO A 462 0.15 -10.31 39.20
CA PRO A 462 0.42 -10.85 40.54
C PRO A 462 1.41 -12.01 40.51
N ALA A 463 2.36 -12.04 41.45
CA ALA A 463 3.26 -13.17 41.63
C ALA A 463 2.50 -14.49 41.89
N GLY A 464 3.14 -15.61 41.58
CA GLY A 464 2.57 -16.96 41.68
C GLY A 464 2.44 -17.69 40.34
N ARG A 465 1.67 -18.77 40.35
CA ARG A 465 1.52 -19.69 39.21
C ARG A 465 0.86 -19.03 38.00
N ARG A 466 1.54 -19.03 36.86
CA ARG A 466 1.05 -18.50 35.58
C ARG A 466 1.64 -19.29 34.40
N ALA A 467 0.89 -19.38 33.31
CA ALA A 467 1.38 -19.94 32.06
C ALA A 467 2.36 -18.98 31.36
N ILE A 468 3.49 -19.50 30.92
CA ILE A 468 4.29 -18.94 29.83
C ILE A 468 3.92 -19.75 28.59
N ALA A 469 3.40 -19.12 27.55
CA ALA A 469 2.93 -19.84 26.36
C ALA A 469 3.16 -19.05 25.08
N GLY A 470 3.13 -19.75 23.95
CA GLY A 470 3.25 -19.13 22.63
C GLY A 470 3.27 -20.14 21.50
N MET A 471 3.89 -19.74 20.39
CA MET A 471 3.93 -20.48 19.13
C MET A 471 5.35 -20.95 18.80
N ALA A 472 5.49 -22.08 18.13
CA ALA A 472 6.72 -22.53 17.50
C ALA A 472 6.43 -23.11 16.12
N TRP A 473 7.34 -22.94 15.17
CA TRP A 473 7.14 -23.43 13.81
C TRP A 473 8.45 -23.82 13.11
N ALA A 474 8.31 -24.81 12.25
CA ALA A 474 9.30 -25.29 11.31
C ALA A 474 8.52 -26.06 10.23
N GLN A 475 7.77 -25.34 9.38
CA GLN A 475 6.88 -25.94 8.38
C GLN A 475 7.63 -27.00 7.54
N THR A 476 6.92 -28.03 7.09
CA THR A 476 7.39 -29.30 6.48
C THR A 476 8.27 -30.19 7.35
N ARG A 477 8.73 -29.71 8.52
CA ARG A 477 9.64 -30.42 9.42
C ARG A 477 9.00 -30.71 10.77
N GLY A 478 8.09 -29.86 11.23
CA GLY A 478 7.41 -29.96 12.52
C GLY A 478 8.29 -29.58 13.71
N ILE A 479 7.66 -29.36 14.88
CA ILE A 479 8.33 -29.04 16.15
C ILE A 479 8.28 -30.23 17.09
N SER A 480 9.45 -30.66 17.57
CA SER A 480 9.58 -31.79 18.51
C SER A 480 9.74 -31.35 19.96
N ARG A 481 10.31 -30.18 20.21
CA ARG A 481 10.57 -29.67 21.57
C ARG A 481 10.55 -28.15 21.61
N VAL A 482 10.02 -27.58 22.69
CA VAL A 482 10.19 -26.17 23.03
C VAL A 482 10.74 -26.10 24.44
N GLU A 483 11.73 -25.24 24.65
CA GLU A 483 12.36 -25.02 25.94
C GLU A 483 12.28 -23.54 26.30
N VAL A 484 12.04 -23.26 27.57
CA VAL A 484 11.95 -21.92 28.13
C VAL A 484 12.96 -21.79 29.26
N ARG A 485 13.65 -20.64 29.31
CA ARG A 485 14.51 -20.25 30.42
C ARG A 485 13.96 -18.99 31.06
N VAL A 486 13.83 -19.01 32.38
CA VAL A 486 13.49 -17.84 33.20
C VAL A 486 14.74 -17.42 33.96
N ASP A 487 15.15 -16.16 33.79
CA ASP A 487 16.37 -15.58 34.35
C ASP A 487 17.63 -16.41 34.04
N GLU A 488 18.37 -16.82 35.06
CA GLU A 488 19.59 -17.63 34.96
C GLU A 488 19.34 -19.11 35.30
N GLU A 489 18.08 -19.54 35.33
CA GLU A 489 17.71 -20.95 35.55
C GLU A 489 18.10 -21.85 34.37
N ASP A 490 18.08 -23.16 34.60
CA ASP A 490 18.23 -24.15 33.54
C ASP A 490 17.03 -24.11 32.58
N TRP A 491 17.23 -24.58 31.34
CA TRP A 491 16.15 -24.71 30.37
C TRP A 491 15.10 -25.71 30.87
N ALA A 492 13.85 -25.28 30.95
CA ALA A 492 12.70 -26.11 31.25
C ALA A 492 11.95 -26.46 29.95
N GLU A 493 11.61 -27.74 29.79
CA GLU A 493 10.84 -28.21 28.64
C GLU A 493 9.36 -27.82 28.80
N ALA A 494 8.79 -27.21 27.77
CA ALA A 494 7.38 -26.83 27.71
C ALA A 494 6.52 -28.00 27.19
N GLU A 495 5.27 -28.04 27.64
CA GLU A 495 4.25 -28.95 27.12
C GLU A 495 3.79 -28.44 25.74
N LEU A 496 3.81 -29.31 24.74
CA LEU A 496 3.37 -28.98 23.39
C LEU A 496 1.92 -29.44 23.17
N SER A 497 1.12 -28.66 22.45
CA SER A 497 -0.19 -29.12 21.98
C SER A 497 -0.04 -30.36 21.07
N PRO A 498 -1.07 -31.21 20.90
CA PRO A 498 -1.03 -32.31 19.94
C PRO A 498 -0.60 -31.82 18.56
N GLN A 499 0.27 -32.58 17.89
CA GLN A 499 0.65 -32.25 16.52
C GLN A 499 -0.52 -32.54 15.58
N VAL A 500 -0.91 -31.54 14.81
CA VAL A 500 -1.95 -31.63 13.77
C VAL A 500 -1.30 -32.03 12.44
N ASP A 501 -0.38 -31.18 11.96
CA ASP A 501 0.38 -31.38 10.73
C ASP A 501 1.79 -30.76 10.88
N ALA A 502 2.74 -31.15 10.02
CA ALA A 502 4.08 -30.57 9.99
C ALA A 502 4.12 -29.16 9.35
N ASP A 503 3.13 -28.80 8.52
CA ASP A 503 2.97 -27.49 7.89
C ASP A 503 2.26 -26.46 8.78
N LEU A 504 1.82 -26.89 9.96
CA LEU A 504 1.25 -26.06 11.00
C LEU A 504 2.28 -25.66 12.05
N TRP A 505 2.17 -24.43 12.53
CA TRP A 505 2.76 -24.02 13.79
C TRP A 505 2.15 -24.82 14.95
N ARG A 506 2.89 -24.91 16.05
CA ARG A 506 2.53 -25.68 17.23
C ARG A 506 2.52 -24.77 18.45
N GLN A 507 1.44 -24.85 19.22
CA GLN A 507 1.34 -24.14 20.49
C GLN A 507 2.12 -24.88 21.58
N TRP A 508 2.61 -24.12 22.55
CA TRP A 508 3.32 -24.65 23.70
C TRP A 508 2.98 -23.87 24.98
N VAL A 509 3.08 -24.53 26.12
CA VAL A 509 2.84 -23.94 27.45
C VAL A 509 3.82 -24.49 28.48
N LEU A 510 4.34 -23.60 29.32
CA LEU A 510 5.08 -23.92 30.54
C LEU A 510 4.38 -23.24 31.73
N PRO A 511 3.69 -24.00 32.60
CA PRO A 511 3.23 -23.49 33.88
C PRO A 511 4.43 -23.13 34.77
N TYR A 512 4.53 -21.88 35.19
CA TYR A 512 5.67 -21.36 35.95
C TYR A 512 5.23 -20.59 37.20
N ASP A 513 5.96 -20.77 38.30
CA ASP A 513 5.68 -20.11 39.59
C ASP A 513 6.58 -18.86 39.74
N PHE A 514 6.07 -17.69 39.33
CA PHE A 514 6.84 -16.45 39.38
C PHE A 514 7.01 -15.93 40.82
N ALA A 515 8.26 -15.72 41.24
CA ALA A 515 8.56 -14.95 42.46
C ALA A 515 8.21 -13.47 42.25
N PRO A 516 8.01 -12.66 43.32
CA PRO A 516 7.89 -11.21 43.16
C PRO A 516 9.19 -10.62 42.60
N GLY A 517 9.11 -9.85 41.51
CA GLY A 517 10.27 -9.23 40.89
C GLY A 517 10.15 -9.06 39.38
N ARG A 518 11.27 -8.67 38.77
CA ARG A 518 11.43 -8.62 37.31
C ARG A 518 12.02 -9.94 36.85
N HIS A 519 11.46 -10.51 35.78
CA HIS A 519 11.94 -11.75 35.20
C HIS A 519 12.22 -11.57 33.72
N GLN A 520 13.30 -12.18 33.23
CA GLN A 520 13.59 -12.34 31.82
C GLN A 520 13.19 -13.74 31.37
N VAL A 521 12.30 -13.84 30.39
CA VAL A 521 11.86 -15.12 29.83
C VAL A 521 12.44 -15.26 28.42
N THR A 522 13.05 -16.40 28.12
CA THR A 522 13.65 -16.70 26.81
C THR A 522 13.16 -18.04 26.31
N VAL A 523 12.87 -18.16 25.01
CA VAL A 523 12.38 -19.41 24.41
C VAL A 523 13.25 -19.86 23.23
N ARG A 524 13.37 -21.17 23.05
CA ARG A 524 13.91 -21.80 21.84
C ARG A 524 13.09 -23.03 21.44
N ALA A 525 13.02 -23.32 20.15
CA ALA A 525 12.43 -24.56 19.64
C ALA A 525 13.49 -25.52 19.05
N THR A 526 13.12 -26.79 18.95
CA THR A 526 13.82 -27.84 18.20
C THR A 526 12.87 -28.45 17.16
N GLY A 527 13.28 -28.50 15.90
CA GLY A 527 12.54 -29.18 14.82
C GLY A 527 12.48 -30.70 15.02
N ALA A 528 11.59 -31.40 14.33
CA ALA A 528 11.55 -32.87 14.39
C ALA A 528 12.75 -33.54 13.70
N ASP A 529 13.45 -32.80 12.85
CA ASP A 529 14.75 -33.13 12.26
C ASP A 529 15.94 -32.99 13.25
N GLY A 530 15.70 -32.46 14.45
CA GLY A 530 16.71 -32.22 15.47
C GLY A 530 17.44 -30.88 15.35
N GLU A 531 17.10 -30.02 14.38
CA GLU A 531 17.66 -28.68 14.29
C GLU A 531 17.19 -27.84 15.48
N VAL A 532 18.14 -27.37 16.30
CA VAL A 532 17.86 -26.45 17.41
C VAL A 532 17.92 -25.02 16.89
N GLN A 533 16.91 -24.21 17.24
CA GLN A 533 16.90 -22.79 16.92
C GLN A 533 18.17 -22.10 17.41
N THR A 534 18.87 -21.43 16.50
CA THR A 534 20.13 -20.75 16.80
C THR A 534 19.95 -19.58 17.77
N GLU A 535 20.93 -19.39 18.66
CA GLU A 535 21.06 -18.19 19.49
C GLU A 535 21.47 -16.96 18.66
N GLU A 536 22.17 -17.18 17.54
CA GLU A 536 22.73 -16.13 16.71
C GLU A 536 21.62 -15.25 16.13
N ARG A 537 21.66 -13.97 16.53
CA ARG A 537 20.68 -12.98 16.08
C ARG A 537 21.03 -12.48 14.69
N ALA A 538 20.08 -12.63 13.77
CA ALA A 538 20.13 -12.01 12.45
C ALA A 538 18.84 -11.23 12.19
N ALA A 539 18.99 -10.09 11.52
CA ALA A 539 17.85 -9.34 10.99
C ALA A 539 17.18 -10.13 9.85
N PRO A 540 15.93 -9.79 9.47
CA PRO A 540 15.22 -10.44 8.36
C PRO A 540 15.99 -10.54 7.03
N PHE A 541 16.70 -9.49 6.63
CA PHE A 541 17.46 -9.50 5.38
C PHE A 541 18.77 -10.29 5.53
N PRO A 542 19.17 -11.14 4.56
CA PRO A 542 18.49 -11.42 3.27
C PRO A 542 17.61 -12.68 3.26
N ALA A 543 17.55 -13.45 4.35
CA ALA A 543 17.03 -14.83 4.32
C ALA A 543 16.24 -15.22 5.60
N GLY A 544 15.48 -14.27 6.15
CA GLY A 544 14.69 -14.45 7.37
C GLY A 544 15.50 -14.22 8.65
N SER A 545 14.81 -13.77 9.70
CA SER A 545 15.44 -13.50 11.00
C SER A 545 15.84 -14.79 11.74
N SER A 546 16.77 -14.68 12.67
CA SER A 546 17.15 -15.78 13.58
C SER A 546 17.51 -15.25 14.97
N GLY A 547 17.58 -16.16 15.94
CA GLY A 547 17.85 -15.84 17.35
C GLY A 547 16.70 -16.24 18.27
N TRP A 548 16.98 -16.29 19.57
CA TRP A 548 15.96 -16.58 20.58
C TRP A 548 15.11 -15.36 20.94
N HIS A 549 13.81 -15.58 21.02
CA HIS A 549 12.89 -14.56 21.52
C HIS A 549 13.02 -14.45 23.04
N SER A 550 13.15 -13.21 23.52
CA SER A 550 13.30 -12.92 24.95
C SER A 550 12.50 -11.69 25.33
N ILE A 551 11.74 -11.79 26.42
CA ILE A 551 10.88 -10.74 26.95
C ILE A 551 11.24 -10.45 28.42
N GLN A 552 10.89 -9.26 28.90
CA GLN A 552 10.91 -8.94 30.34
C GLN A 552 9.50 -8.81 30.86
N VAL A 553 9.23 -9.31 32.06
CA VAL A 553 7.93 -9.21 32.74
C VAL A 553 8.11 -8.82 34.21
N VAL A 554 7.04 -8.39 34.88
CA VAL A 554 7.07 -7.98 36.29
C VAL A 554 5.97 -8.70 37.08
N ALA A 555 6.38 -9.49 38.06
CA ALA A 555 5.51 -10.16 39.02
C ALA A 555 5.45 -9.33 40.32
N GLY A 556 4.27 -8.84 40.68
CA GLY A 556 4.03 -7.91 41.80
C GLY A 556 3.36 -8.53 43.01
#